data_AF-A0AA88GRU1-F1
#
_entry.id   AF-A0AA88GRU1-F1
#
_cell.length_a   1.000
_cell.length_b   1.000
_cell.length_c   1.000
_cell.angle_alpha   90.00
_cell.angle_beta   90.00
_cell.angle_gamma   90.00
#
_symmetry.space_group_name_H-M   'P 1'
#
loop_
_entity.id
_entity.type
_entity.pdbx_description
1 polymer ?
#
loop_
_entity_poly.entity_id
_entity_poly.type
_entity_poly.pdbx_seq_one_letter_code
_entity_poly.pdbx_strand_id
1 'polypeptide(L)'
;MTPQSFPSYKGSWSFFSVFSTINNDTLNSTASCHPFLFTTGLSRESTPTIENSICPDTYVSFTITLLFLIYYLLLLIITSLGIIWKRNSKHIQARNLTHMFLTLASSFFFITIFCLRIIIGRKSFPCGLYSWCFCLAPLATLPTTCRSLLLYFSYKLNLIKMKLGMKRKSMIQFQEELNGEVGRRIIVEDGNSNSDNHSSVPSNTTLQSIPSTSTEDPSLSSQFKEEVTPDTSCVSITESEKRLIKIYQFLTSYKLIVLIYITSLIFSTCLWLLMGGIEEGIYISQNRTKKKIFTFAGFLEFQIGCTLTTNCLILILSLAVVYCIFEAVAVILSIRADRDTWHIKKENFIVLLVEVLGLALFIILGLIPQVQNLVDFLIPYGLFLFFSFSVESIISVLMPVIYEIKNDWMQARRNKQNFENSNKEEVNVDDKKESHVEQLLQNPKTFKMVLDHARRSYCPEAVLCYHEIQRYKKAKKWSERKKMAMYLIDTFLTVGAPLEINISLLEKRKLDLLQRMETIFSSNDSDSRSNDSSNEHQQQQQVIQSDRFLFHEIELHCIHDLTDLMSRLPQGLFQKTQTIKF
;
A
#
# COMPACT_ATOMS: atom_id res chain seq x y z
N MET A 1 51.61 55.58 26.17
CA MET A 1 50.82 54.45 25.64
C MET A 1 51.12 53.24 26.51
N THR A 2 50.29 53.00 27.52
CA THR A 2 50.35 51.85 28.43
C THR A 2 49.38 50.78 27.94
N PRO A 3 49.77 49.49 27.92
CA PRO A 3 48.88 48.43 27.49
C PRO A 3 47.91 48.09 28.64
N GLN A 4 46.61 48.26 28.40
CA GLN A 4 45.56 47.74 29.28
C GLN A 4 45.52 46.22 29.15
N SER A 5 45.78 45.55 30.26
CA SER A 5 45.63 44.10 30.42
C SER A 5 44.16 43.72 30.45
N PHE A 6 43.73 42.86 29.53
CA PHE A 6 42.42 42.22 29.58
C PHE A 6 42.39 41.17 30.70
N PRO A 7 41.32 41.13 31.52
CA PRO A 7 41.18 40.10 32.54
C PRO A 7 40.91 38.74 31.87
N SER A 8 41.80 37.77 32.16
CA SER A 8 41.64 36.37 31.80
C SER A 8 40.49 35.76 32.62
N TYR A 9 39.30 35.68 32.03
CA TYR A 9 38.17 34.94 32.60
C TYR A 9 38.42 33.43 32.46
N LYS A 10 38.98 32.81 33.50
CA LYS A 10 38.88 31.35 33.69
C LYS A 10 37.46 31.01 34.15
N GLY A 11 36.53 30.94 33.21
CA GLY A 11 35.19 30.41 33.43
C GLY A 11 35.25 28.90 33.66
N SER A 12 35.47 28.50 34.92
CA SER A 12 35.24 27.13 35.36
C SER A 12 33.74 26.85 35.28
N TRP A 13 33.33 25.87 34.48
CA TRP A 13 31.94 25.44 34.31
C TRP A 13 31.44 24.76 35.59
N SER A 14 31.15 25.54 36.64
CA SER A 14 30.58 25.09 37.91
C SER A 14 29.06 24.85 37.81
N PHE A 15 28.59 24.21 36.74
CA PHE A 15 27.18 23.85 36.59
C PHE A 15 26.76 22.73 37.55
N PHE A 16 27.71 21.87 37.96
CA PHE A 16 27.43 20.71 38.82
C PHE A 16 27.33 21.05 40.32
N SER A 17 27.96 22.12 40.82
CA SER A 17 27.94 22.44 42.27
C SER A 17 26.60 23.03 42.74
N VAL A 18 25.80 23.61 41.84
CA VAL A 18 24.50 24.21 42.17
C VAL A 18 23.44 23.16 42.52
N PHE A 19 23.58 21.93 42.02
CA PHE A 19 22.61 20.86 42.30
C PHE A 19 22.71 20.27 43.71
N SER A 20 23.82 20.49 44.43
CA SER A 20 24.10 19.80 45.71
C SER A 20 23.52 20.47 46.97
N THR A 21 22.98 21.70 46.87
CA THR A 21 22.61 22.50 48.06
C THR A 21 21.11 22.55 48.39
N ILE A 22 20.25 21.77 47.72
CA ILE A 22 18.78 21.90 47.81
C ILE A 22 18.15 20.67 48.48
N ASN A 23 18.51 20.35 49.72
CA ASN A 23 18.01 19.12 50.36
C ASN A 23 17.32 19.28 51.71
N ASN A 24 16.96 20.48 52.19
CA ASN A 24 16.39 20.59 53.56
C ASN A 24 15.22 21.56 53.79
N ASP A 25 14.59 22.15 52.78
CA ASP A 25 13.41 22.99 53.03
C ASP A 25 12.11 22.17 53.01
N THR A 26 11.47 22.14 54.18
CA THR A 26 10.22 21.47 54.49
C THR A 26 9.10 21.86 53.51
N LEU A 27 8.74 20.89 52.68
CA LEU A 27 7.62 20.85 51.75
C LEU A 27 6.27 21.08 52.47
N ASN A 28 5.79 22.33 52.51
CA ASN A 28 4.36 22.58 52.53
C ASN A 28 3.88 22.81 51.10
N SER A 29 3.28 21.74 50.57
CA SER A 29 2.93 21.50 49.18
C SER A 29 1.73 22.31 48.70
N THR A 30 2.01 23.45 48.07
CA THR A 30 1.16 23.98 46.98
C THR A 30 2.05 24.54 45.88
N ALA A 31 2.57 23.63 45.05
CA ALA A 31 3.18 23.89 43.73
C ALA A 31 4.01 25.19 43.61
N SER A 32 5.07 25.32 44.40
CA SER A 32 6.06 26.37 44.22
C SER A 32 7.02 25.97 43.10
N CYS A 33 7.01 26.73 42.00
CA CYS A 33 8.00 26.67 40.94
C CYS A 33 9.43 26.65 41.51
N HIS A 34 10.35 25.95 40.83
CA HIS A 34 11.72 25.86 41.34
C HIS A 34 12.39 27.26 41.38
N PRO A 35 13.05 27.68 42.49
CA PRO A 35 13.61 29.03 42.66
C PRO A 35 14.59 29.47 41.56
N PHE A 36 15.24 28.51 40.92
CA PHE A 36 16.14 28.73 39.77
C PHE A 36 15.48 29.47 38.61
N LEU A 37 14.17 29.29 38.41
CA LEU A 37 13.43 29.97 37.33
C LEU A 37 13.28 31.48 37.55
N PHE A 38 13.45 31.96 38.79
CA PHE A 38 13.31 33.38 39.16
C PHE A 38 14.66 34.11 39.25
N THR A 39 15.74 33.40 39.57
CA THR A 39 17.02 34.00 40.00
C THR A 39 18.04 34.16 38.88
N THR A 40 17.90 33.43 37.78
CA THR A 40 18.98 33.23 36.81
C THR A 40 19.00 34.23 35.65
N GLY A 41 18.07 35.18 35.61
CA GLY A 41 17.88 36.06 34.45
C GLY A 41 17.45 35.31 33.17
N LEU A 42 17.14 34.01 33.28
CA LEU A 42 16.67 33.18 32.16
C LEU A 42 15.17 33.31 31.90
N SER A 43 14.43 33.90 32.85
CA SER A 43 13.01 34.21 32.69
C SER A 43 12.80 35.16 31.52
N ARG A 44 11.80 34.88 30.69
CA ARG A 44 11.37 35.75 29.59
C ARG A 44 10.54 36.94 30.08
N GLU A 45 9.95 36.82 31.25
CA GLU A 45 9.12 37.85 31.87
C GLU A 45 10.00 38.85 32.62
N SER A 46 9.68 40.15 32.50
CA SER A 46 10.38 41.24 33.21
C SER A 46 10.27 41.11 34.73
N THR A 47 9.11 40.66 35.21
CA THR A 47 8.86 40.34 36.61
C THR A 47 8.33 38.90 36.68
N PRO A 48 9.17 37.90 36.99
CA PRO A 48 8.75 36.51 37.01
C PRO A 48 7.74 36.28 38.15
N THR A 49 6.46 36.13 37.79
CA THR A 49 5.37 35.85 38.72
C THR A 49 4.80 34.46 38.47
N ILE A 50 4.20 33.84 39.50
CA ILE A 50 3.40 32.63 39.32
C ILE A 50 1.97 33.07 39.07
N GLU A 51 1.47 32.81 37.87
CA GLU A 51 0.09 33.12 37.48
C GLU A 51 -0.62 31.83 37.10
N ASN A 52 -1.81 31.60 37.66
CA ASN A 52 -2.61 30.40 37.40
C ASN A 52 -1.88 29.07 37.64
N SER A 53 -0.97 29.04 38.62
CA SER A 53 -0.10 27.88 38.92
C SER A 53 0.87 27.53 37.78
N ILE A 54 1.20 28.49 36.91
CA ILE A 54 2.17 28.34 35.81
C ILE A 54 3.43 29.12 36.16
N CYS A 55 4.58 28.47 36.06
CA CYS A 55 5.89 29.09 36.27
C CYS A 55 6.27 30.03 35.11
N PRO A 56 7.15 31.01 35.35
CA PRO A 56 7.66 31.85 34.28
C PRO A 56 8.39 31.01 33.23
N ASP A 57 8.09 31.27 31.96
CA ASP A 57 8.78 30.62 30.84
C ASP A 57 10.21 31.13 30.69
N THR A 58 11.13 30.28 30.21
CA THR A 58 12.54 30.65 30.02
C THR A 58 12.88 30.90 28.56
N TYR A 59 13.85 31.77 28.31
CA TYR A 59 14.42 31.97 26.97
C TYR A 59 15.02 30.68 26.40
N VAL A 60 15.51 29.76 27.25
CA VAL A 60 16.07 28.47 26.81
C VAL A 60 15.00 27.61 26.14
N SER A 61 13.85 27.43 26.77
CA SER A 61 12.75 26.65 26.21
C SER A 61 12.20 27.26 24.92
N PHE A 62 12.12 28.60 24.89
CA PHE A 62 11.74 29.36 23.70
C PHE A 62 12.71 29.08 22.54
N THR A 63 14.02 29.24 22.76
CA THR A 63 15.03 29.07 21.72
C THR A 63 15.08 27.64 21.19
N ILE A 64 15.08 26.63 22.07
CA ILE A 64 15.10 25.22 21.65
C ILE A 64 13.86 24.89 20.81
N THR A 65 12.69 25.33 21.25
CA THR A 65 11.43 25.03 20.57
C THR A 65 11.30 25.80 19.25
N LEU A 66 11.79 27.03 19.19
CA LEU A 66 11.85 27.82 17.95
C LEU A 66 12.78 27.15 16.91
N LEU A 67 13.97 26.72 17.33
CA LEU A 67 14.90 26.00 16.46
C LEU A 67 14.29 24.68 15.96
N PHE A 68 13.61 23.94 16.84
CA PHE A 68 12.90 22.72 16.46
C PHE A 68 11.77 23.00 15.44
N LEU A 69 10.99 24.06 15.64
CA LEU A 69 9.95 24.46 14.69
C LEU A 69 10.55 24.84 13.33
N ILE A 70 11.61 25.64 13.30
CA ILE A 70 12.31 26.01 12.04
C ILE A 70 12.82 24.75 11.34
N TYR A 71 13.47 23.84 12.07
CA TYR A 71 13.92 22.55 11.55
C TYR A 71 12.76 21.78 10.91
N TYR A 72 11.63 21.67 11.61
CA TYR A 72 10.48 20.92 11.11
C TYR A 72 9.84 21.59 9.89
N LEU A 73 9.74 22.92 9.85
CA LEU A 73 9.24 23.65 8.69
C LEU A 73 10.14 23.44 7.45
N LEU A 74 11.46 23.43 7.63
CA LEU A 74 12.40 23.08 6.55
C LEU A 74 12.19 21.64 6.08
N LEU A 75 12.02 20.69 7.01
CA LEU A 75 11.70 19.30 6.68
C LEU A 75 10.40 19.21 5.86
N LEU A 76 9.35 19.93 6.26
CA LEU A 76 8.07 19.97 5.57
C LEU A 76 8.19 20.52 4.14
N ILE A 77 8.96 21.61 3.95
CA ILE A 77 9.19 22.19 2.63
C ILE A 77 9.95 21.20 1.74
N ILE A 78 11.06 20.63 2.23
CA ILE A 78 11.89 19.68 1.47
C ILE A 78 11.08 18.45 1.08
N THR A 79 10.33 17.87 2.01
CA THR A 79 9.48 16.70 1.75
C THR A 79 8.36 17.01 0.77
N SER A 80 7.68 18.15 0.92
CA SER A 80 6.60 18.56 0.01
C SER A 80 7.10 18.78 -1.41
N LEU A 81 8.23 19.48 -1.58
CA LEU A 81 8.89 19.65 -2.88
C LEU A 81 9.32 18.30 -3.47
N GLY A 82 9.86 17.42 -2.63
CA GLY A 82 10.24 16.07 -3.01
C GLY A 82 9.07 15.23 -3.52
N ILE A 83 7.94 15.26 -2.81
CA ILE A 83 6.69 14.60 -3.22
C ILE A 83 6.21 15.14 -4.56
N ILE A 84 6.13 16.46 -4.72
CA ILE A 84 5.64 17.10 -5.96
C ILE A 84 6.55 16.73 -7.13
N TRP A 85 7.86 16.82 -6.93
CA TRP A 85 8.85 16.51 -7.97
C TRP A 85 8.81 15.04 -8.39
N LYS A 86 8.65 14.12 -7.44
CA LYS A 86 8.69 12.67 -7.67
C LYS A 86 7.31 12.00 -7.68
N ARG A 87 6.21 12.73 -7.80
CA ARG A 87 4.83 12.19 -7.72
C ARG A 87 4.52 11.02 -8.67
N ASN A 88 5.19 10.98 -9.82
CA ASN A 88 5.00 9.94 -10.83
C ASN A 88 5.92 8.73 -10.63
N SER A 89 6.78 8.76 -9.61
CA SER A 89 7.66 7.65 -9.29
C SER A 89 6.90 6.47 -8.72
N LYS A 90 7.40 5.27 -9.02
CA LYS A 90 6.82 4.01 -8.53
C LYS A 90 6.95 3.88 -7.02
N HIS A 91 8.04 4.35 -6.44
CA HIS A 91 8.25 4.35 -4.99
C HIS A 91 7.21 5.21 -4.24
N ILE A 92 6.84 6.37 -4.79
CA ILE A 92 5.82 7.25 -4.20
C ILE A 92 4.40 6.73 -4.48
N GLN A 93 4.13 6.29 -5.70
CA GLN A 93 2.83 5.70 -6.05
C GLN A 93 2.49 4.48 -5.18
N ALA A 94 3.49 3.63 -4.87
CA ALA A 94 3.30 2.46 -4.01
C ALA A 94 2.91 2.81 -2.56
N ARG A 95 3.31 3.99 -2.06
CA ARG A 95 2.94 4.48 -0.70
C ARG A 95 1.63 5.24 -0.68
N ASN A 96 1.06 5.51 -1.85
CA ASN A 96 -0.11 6.35 -2.08
C ASN A 96 0.11 7.80 -1.57
N LEU A 97 0.05 8.72 -2.53
CA LEU A 97 0.28 10.15 -2.33
C LEU A 97 -0.58 10.74 -1.18
N THR A 98 -1.83 10.28 -1.05
CA THR A 98 -2.75 10.74 0.00
C THR A 98 -2.23 10.42 1.40
N HIS A 99 -1.63 9.25 1.61
CA HIS A 99 -1.06 8.90 2.92
C HIS A 99 0.11 9.79 3.29
N MET A 100 1.03 10.01 2.35
CA MET A 100 2.19 10.87 2.58
C MET A 100 1.75 12.29 2.95
N PHE A 101 0.74 12.84 2.28
CA PHE A 101 0.16 14.13 2.64
C PHE A 101 -0.54 14.12 4.01
N LEU A 102 -1.30 13.08 4.34
CA LEU A 102 -1.97 12.97 5.65
C LEU A 102 -0.96 12.86 6.80
N THR A 103 0.15 12.14 6.63
CA THR A 103 1.26 12.09 7.59
C THR A 103 1.86 13.48 7.81
N LEU A 104 2.20 14.20 6.72
CA LEU A 104 2.76 15.56 6.82
C LEU A 104 1.78 16.54 7.47
N ALA A 105 0.50 16.50 7.08
CA ALA A 105 -0.52 17.41 7.58
C ALA A 105 -0.83 17.19 9.07
N SER A 106 -0.99 15.92 9.48
CA SER A 106 -1.19 15.57 10.89
C SER A 106 0.02 15.99 11.74
N SER A 107 1.22 15.56 11.36
CA SER A 107 2.45 15.93 12.06
C SER A 107 2.65 17.45 12.13
N PHE A 108 2.38 18.17 11.04
CA PHE A 108 2.48 19.64 10.99
C PHE A 108 1.53 20.30 11.99
N PHE A 109 0.28 19.85 12.04
CA PHE A 109 -0.71 20.40 12.97
C PHE A 109 -0.27 20.23 14.43
N PHE A 110 0.14 19.02 14.82
CA PHE A 110 0.57 18.73 16.21
C PHE A 110 1.84 19.48 16.61
N ILE A 111 2.88 19.39 15.77
CA ILE A 111 4.17 20.02 16.05
C ILE A 111 4.02 21.54 16.11
N THR A 112 3.27 22.13 15.18
CA THR A 112 3.07 23.59 15.13
C THR A 112 2.30 24.09 16.34
N ILE A 113 1.17 23.47 16.71
CA ILE A 113 0.40 23.90 17.89
C ILE A 113 1.23 23.79 19.17
N PHE A 114 1.97 22.69 19.34
CA PHE A 114 2.83 22.53 20.51
C PHE A 114 3.95 23.57 20.54
N CYS A 115 4.64 23.77 19.43
CA CYS A 115 5.73 24.74 19.36
C CYS A 115 5.21 26.16 19.58
N LEU A 116 4.09 26.53 18.96
CA LEU A 116 3.44 27.81 19.16
C LEU A 116 3.05 28.05 20.61
N ARG A 117 2.64 27.01 21.36
CA ARG A 117 2.39 27.15 22.80
C ARG A 117 3.62 27.61 23.56
N ILE A 118 4.77 27.00 23.33
CA ILE A 118 6.00 27.39 24.05
C ILE A 118 6.54 28.74 23.54
N ILE A 119 6.42 29.00 22.23
CA ILE A 119 6.88 30.24 21.60
C ILE A 119 6.03 31.44 22.06
N ILE A 120 4.70 31.32 22.07
CA ILE A 120 3.80 32.38 22.56
C ILE A 120 3.92 32.49 24.08
N GLY A 121 4.11 31.36 24.77
CA GLY A 121 4.22 31.26 26.22
C GLY A 121 3.05 30.49 26.80
N ARG A 122 3.33 29.64 27.79
CA ARG A 122 2.35 28.74 28.41
C ARG A 122 1.23 29.48 29.12
N LYS A 123 1.46 30.71 29.57
CA LYS A 123 0.47 31.57 30.25
C LYS A 123 -0.54 32.20 29.29
N SER A 124 -0.11 32.57 28.09
CA SER A 124 -0.93 33.30 27.12
C SER A 124 -1.57 32.39 26.07
N PHE A 125 -1.01 31.19 25.84
CA PHE A 125 -1.54 30.28 24.83
C PHE A 125 -2.89 29.67 25.27
N PRO A 126 -3.95 29.71 24.44
CA PRO A 126 -5.29 29.26 24.82
C PRO A 126 -5.30 27.79 25.27
N CYS A 127 -5.76 27.54 26.52
CA CYS A 127 -5.83 26.20 27.08
C CYS A 127 -6.70 25.25 26.23
N GLY A 128 -7.83 25.75 25.71
CA GLY A 128 -8.75 24.97 24.89
C GLY A 128 -8.13 24.46 23.58
N LEU A 129 -7.29 25.27 22.93
CA LEU A 129 -6.57 24.84 21.73
C LEU A 129 -5.51 23.77 22.07
N TYR A 130 -4.82 23.95 23.20
CA TYR A 130 -3.81 23.01 23.66
C TYR A 130 -4.42 21.67 24.11
N SER A 131 -5.53 21.69 24.85
CA SER A 131 -6.25 20.48 25.30
C SER A 131 -6.87 19.73 24.12
N TRP A 132 -7.45 20.45 23.15
CA TRP A 132 -7.97 19.87 21.91
C TRP A 132 -6.86 19.13 21.15
N CYS A 133 -5.67 19.73 21.06
CA CYS A 133 -4.50 19.12 20.43
C CYS A 133 -4.15 17.75 21.04
N PHE A 134 -4.22 17.55 22.36
CA PHE A 134 -3.96 16.21 22.91
C PHE A 134 -5.06 15.19 22.65
N CYS A 135 -6.31 15.63 22.70
CA CYS A 135 -7.41 14.74 22.34
C CYS A 135 -7.31 14.32 20.87
N LEU A 136 -6.72 15.15 20.02
CA LEU A 136 -6.43 14.83 18.64
C LEU A 136 -5.14 14.02 18.44
N ALA A 137 -4.21 13.99 19.40
CA ALA A 137 -2.91 13.33 19.27
C ALA A 137 -2.94 11.91 18.70
N PRO A 138 -3.95 11.06 18.99
CA PRO A 138 -4.02 9.73 18.37
C PRO A 138 -4.28 9.73 16.84
N LEU A 139 -4.76 10.85 16.27
CA LEU A 139 -4.83 11.04 14.82
C LEU A 139 -3.45 11.13 14.18
N ALA A 140 -2.39 11.42 14.95
CA ALA A 140 -1.02 11.45 14.46
C ALA A 140 -0.53 10.05 14.08
N THR A 141 -0.97 8.98 14.76
CA THR A 141 -0.55 7.58 14.50
C THR A 141 -1.47 6.83 13.52
N LEU A 142 -2.63 7.44 13.21
CA LEU A 142 -3.58 6.93 12.22
C LEU A 142 -2.99 6.73 10.80
N PRO A 143 -2.02 7.53 10.28
CA PRO A 143 -1.47 7.30 8.95
C PRO A 143 -0.75 5.96 8.87
N THR A 144 0.06 5.63 9.89
CA THR A 144 0.82 4.39 9.94
C THR A 144 -0.08 3.17 10.15
N THR A 145 -1.12 3.31 10.97
CA THR A 145 -2.17 2.28 11.11
C THR A 145 -2.88 2.01 9.77
N CYS A 146 -3.37 3.05 9.10
CA CYS A 146 -4.07 2.93 7.82
C CYS A 146 -3.16 2.34 6.73
N ARG A 147 -1.89 2.76 6.68
CA ARG A 147 -0.89 2.23 5.73
C ARG A 147 -0.66 0.73 5.92
N SER A 148 -0.54 0.27 7.17
CA SER A 148 -0.36 -1.16 7.50
C SER A 148 -1.59 -1.99 7.12
N LEU A 149 -2.80 -1.48 7.39
CA LEU A 149 -4.05 -2.13 6.97
C LEU A 149 -4.20 -2.18 5.45
N LEU A 150 -3.88 -1.09 4.75
CA LEU A 150 -3.93 -1.05 3.29
C LEU A 150 -3.00 -2.10 2.67
N LEU A 151 -1.77 -2.25 3.19
CA LEU A 151 -0.84 -3.27 2.72
C LEU A 151 -1.42 -4.68 2.88
N TYR A 152 -2.02 -4.97 4.04
CA TYR A 152 -2.66 -6.26 4.30
C TYR A 152 -3.88 -6.51 3.38
N PHE A 153 -4.75 -5.52 3.18
CA PHE A 153 -5.92 -5.67 2.31
C PHE A 153 -5.53 -5.79 0.84
N SER A 154 -4.50 -5.08 0.40
CA SER A 154 -3.94 -5.19 -0.96
C SER A 154 -3.39 -6.60 -1.21
N TYR A 155 -2.72 -7.18 -0.20
CA TYR A 155 -2.28 -8.56 -0.23
C TYR A 155 -3.44 -9.55 -0.37
N LYS A 156 -4.49 -9.40 0.46
CA LYS A 156 -5.67 -10.28 0.38
C LYS A 156 -6.39 -10.15 -0.96
N LEU A 157 -6.52 -8.94 -1.48
CA LEU A 157 -7.09 -8.68 -2.81
C LEU A 157 -6.31 -9.43 -3.89
N ASN A 158 -4.98 -9.30 -3.89
CA ASN A 158 -4.13 -9.95 -4.86
C ASN A 158 -4.17 -11.49 -4.78
N LEU A 159 -4.24 -12.06 -3.57
CA LEU A 159 -4.44 -13.51 -3.40
C LEU A 159 -5.76 -13.98 -4.04
N ILE A 160 -6.84 -13.22 -3.86
CA ILE A 160 -8.15 -13.55 -4.44
C ILE A 160 -8.08 -13.46 -5.97
N LYS A 161 -7.50 -12.39 -6.51
CA LYS A 161 -7.30 -12.22 -7.97
C LYS A 161 -6.51 -13.38 -8.57
N MET A 162 -5.42 -13.78 -7.92
CA MET A 162 -4.61 -14.93 -8.33
C MET A 162 -5.38 -16.25 -8.29
N LYS A 163 -6.15 -16.49 -7.23
CA LYS A 163 -6.98 -17.70 -7.10
C LYS A 163 -8.00 -17.80 -8.23
N LEU A 164 -8.63 -16.68 -8.58
CA LEU A 164 -9.59 -16.60 -9.69
C LEU A 164 -8.94 -16.85 -11.05
N GLY A 165 -7.77 -16.25 -11.29
CA GLY A 165 -6.99 -16.50 -12.50
C GLY A 165 -6.60 -17.96 -12.67
N MET A 166 -6.14 -18.60 -11.59
CA MET A 166 -5.74 -20.02 -11.60
C MET A 166 -6.94 -20.97 -11.77
N LYS A 167 -8.06 -20.73 -11.06
CA LYS A 167 -9.28 -21.54 -11.17
C LYS A 167 -9.84 -21.53 -12.59
N ARG A 168 -9.79 -20.36 -13.25
CA ARG A 168 -10.26 -20.24 -14.64
C ARG A 168 -9.35 -20.98 -15.61
N LYS A 169 -8.03 -20.95 -15.39
CA LYS A 169 -7.07 -21.72 -16.19
C LYS A 169 -7.27 -23.23 -16.07
N SER A 170 -7.44 -23.76 -14.86
CA SER A 170 -7.66 -25.20 -14.66
C SER A 170 -8.95 -25.69 -15.31
N MET A 171 -10.00 -24.87 -15.30
CA MET A 171 -11.28 -25.21 -15.91
C MET A 171 -11.19 -25.22 -17.45
N ILE A 172 -10.49 -24.25 -18.05
CA ILE A 172 -10.23 -24.23 -19.49
C ILE A 172 -9.41 -25.46 -19.91
N GLN A 173 -8.36 -25.81 -19.17
CA GLN A 173 -7.56 -27.00 -19.46
C GLN A 173 -8.37 -28.29 -19.37
N PHE A 174 -9.21 -28.43 -18.34
CA PHE A 174 -10.09 -29.59 -18.19
C PHE A 174 -11.09 -29.72 -19.35
N GLN A 175 -11.64 -28.59 -19.82
CA GLN A 175 -12.57 -28.57 -20.95
C GLN A 175 -11.88 -28.87 -22.29
N GLU A 176 -10.63 -28.44 -22.48
CA GLU A 176 -9.81 -28.82 -23.63
C GLU A 176 -9.53 -30.33 -23.63
N GLU A 177 -9.21 -30.92 -22.47
CA GLU A 177 -9.00 -32.37 -22.32
C GLU A 177 -10.27 -33.18 -22.63
N LEU A 178 -11.43 -32.77 -22.10
CA LEU A 178 -12.72 -33.43 -22.36
C LEU A 178 -13.08 -33.42 -23.86
N ASN A 179 -12.93 -32.27 -24.51
CA ASN A 179 -13.22 -32.14 -25.94
C ASN A 179 -12.22 -32.92 -26.81
N GLY A 180 -10.97 -33.05 -26.36
CA GLY A 180 -9.96 -33.88 -27.01
C GLY A 180 -10.30 -35.38 -26.97
N GLU A 181 -10.86 -35.85 -25.85
CA GLU A 181 -11.24 -37.26 -25.70
C GLU A 181 -12.51 -37.62 -26.52
N VAL A 182 -13.53 -36.76 -26.51
CA VAL A 182 -14.75 -36.96 -27.31
C VAL A 182 -14.45 -36.98 -28.82
N GLY A 183 -13.59 -36.07 -29.29
CA GLY A 183 -13.16 -36.05 -30.69
C GLY A 183 -12.38 -37.30 -31.10
N ARG A 184 -11.71 -37.98 -30.15
CA ARG A 184 -10.96 -39.22 -30.43
C ARG A 184 -11.86 -40.45 -30.48
N ARG A 185 -12.99 -40.48 -29.75
CA ARG A 185 -13.92 -41.64 -29.78
C ARG A 185 -14.75 -41.69 -31.08
N ILE A 186 -15.16 -40.54 -31.61
CA ILE A 186 -16.00 -40.50 -32.83
C ILE A 186 -15.25 -41.01 -34.08
N ILE A 187 -13.91 -40.92 -34.12
CA ILE A 187 -13.12 -41.38 -35.27
C ILE A 187 -12.91 -42.91 -35.25
N VAL A 188 -13.17 -43.59 -34.14
CA VAL A 188 -12.90 -45.04 -34.00
C VAL A 188 -14.12 -45.91 -34.35
N GLU A 189 -15.35 -45.36 -34.36
CA GLU A 189 -16.56 -46.15 -34.64
C GLU A 189 -16.99 -46.23 -36.11
N ASP A 190 -16.47 -45.40 -37.02
CA ASP A 190 -16.83 -45.43 -38.46
C ASP A 190 -15.91 -46.33 -39.32
N GLY A 191 -15.06 -47.16 -38.70
CA GLY A 191 -13.99 -47.90 -39.38
C GLY A 191 -14.19 -49.40 -39.58
N ASN A 192 -15.26 -50.03 -39.10
CA ASN A 192 -15.33 -51.51 -39.12
C ASN A 192 -16.69 -52.10 -39.51
N SER A 193 -17.03 -51.97 -40.78
CA SER A 193 -18.06 -52.76 -41.43
C SER A 193 -17.63 -53.16 -42.84
N ASN A 194 -16.73 -54.16 -42.94
CA ASN A 194 -16.83 -55.21 -43.96
C ASN A 194 -15.90 -56.42 -43.71
N SER A 195 -16.54 -57.59 -43.74
CA SER A 195 -16.12 -58.96 -44.08
C SER A 195 -14.84 -59.59 -43.51
N ASP A 196 -14.97 -60.70 -42.77
CA ASP A 196 -14.92 -62.04 -43.39
C ASP A 196 -15.22 -63.20 -42.42
N ASN A 197 -15.89 -64.21 -43.00
CA ASN A 197 -16.13 -65.54 -42.49
C ASN A 197 -14.83 -66.36 -42.39
N HIS A 198 -14.61 -67.12 -41.31
CA HIS A 198 -14.53 -68.62 -41.34
C HIS A 198 -14.11 -69.26 -39.99
N SER A 199 -14.99 -70.15 -39.51
CA SER A 199 -14.81 -71.47 -38.87
C SER A 199 -13.79 -71.79 -37.74
N SER A 200 -14.37 -72.50 -36.74
CA SER A 200 -13.89 -73.64 -35.91
C SER A 200 -13.17 -73.39 -34.56
N VAL A 201 -13.96 -73.35 -33.45
CA VAL A 201 -14.14 -74.38 -32.37
C VAL A 201 -12.91 -75.24 -31.97
N PRO A 202 -12.66 -75.68 -30.69
CA PRO A 202 -13.52 -75.67 -29.46
C PRO A 202 -12.89 -75.22 -28.10
N SER A 203 -13.81 -74.90 -27.17
CA SER A 203 -13.92 -75.34 -25.75
C SER A 203 -12.83 -75.02 -24.70
N ASN A 204 -13.20 -74.26 -23.65
CA ASN A 204 -13.68 -74.82 -22.36
C ASN A 204 -13.99 -73.74 -21.29
N THR A 205 -15.21 -73.86 -20.71
CA THR A 205 -15.61 -73.70 -19.27
C THR A 205 -15.26 -72.39 -18.51
N THR A 206 -16.12 -71.66 -17.78
CA THR A 206 -17.20 -72.07 -16.87
C THR A 206 -18.09 -70.87 -16.48
N LEU A 207 -19.40 -70.99 -16.74
CA LEU A 207 -20.57 -70.76 -15.86
C LEU A 207 -20.59 -69.71 -14.72
N GLN A 208 -21.53 -68.75 -14.83
CA GLN A 208 -22.55 -68.28 -13.84
C GLN A 208 -22.91 -66.81 -14.18
N SER A 209 -24.14 -66.28 -14.19
CA SER A 209 -25.52 -66.78 -14.19
C SER A 209 -26.43 -65.53 -14.37
N ILE A 210 -27.48 -65.68 -15.18
CA ILE A 210 -28.59 -64.79 -15.59
C ILE A 210 -29.49 -64.42 -14.36
N PRO A 211 -30.19 -63.25 -14.29
CA PRO A 211 -31.48 -63.07 -14.97
C PRO A 211 -31.62 -61.81 -15.84
N SER A 212 -32.05 -62.10 -17.05
CA SER A 212 -32.71 -61.27 -18.04
C SER A 212 -34.07 -60.76 -17.56
N THR A 213 -34.37 -59.50 -17.89
CA THR A 213 -35.75 -59.06 -18.13
C THR A 213 -35.78 -58.38 -19.49
N SER A 214 -36.46 -59.04 -20.43
CA SER A 214 -36.75 -58.60 -21.79
C SER A 214 -38.16 -58.02 -21.86
N THR A 215 -38.30 -56.86 -22.49
CA THR A 215 -39.52 -56.43 -23.23
C THR A 215 -39.07 -55.31 -24.17
N GLU A 216 -38.84 -55.63 -25.44
CA GLU A 216 -39.76 -55.37 -26.57
C GLU A 216 -39.71 -53.91 -27.06
N ASP A 217 -39.13 -53.77 -28.27
CA ASP A 217 -39.22 -52.68 -29.25
C ASP A 217 -40.67 -52.16 -29.45
N PRO A 218 -40.95 -50.93 -29.98
CA PRO A 218 -40.27 -50.36 -31.15
C PRO A 218 -40.15 -48.83 -31.26
N SER A 219 -39.32 -48.40 -32.22
CA SER A 219 -39.48 -47.18 -33.03
C SER A 219 -39.62 -45.83 -32.30
N LEU A 220 -38.50 -45.11 -32.15
CA LEU A 220 -38.53 -43.64 -32.21
C LEU A 220 -37.27 -43.11 -32.88
N SER A 221 -37.20 -43.35 -34.20
CA SER A 221 -36.39 -42.54 -35.10
C SER A 221 -36.94 -41.11 -35.13
N SER A 222 -36.03 -40.13 -35.12
CA SER A 222 -36.28 -38.69 -35.27
C SER A 222 -36.81 -37.97 -34.02
N GLN A 223 -35.89 -37.39 -33.25
CA GLN A 223 -36.00 -36.13 -32.50
C GLN A 223 -34.99 -36.18 -31.36
N PHE A 224 -33.72 -35.90 -31.63
CA PHE A 224 -32.79 -35.25 -30.69
C PHE A 224 -31.50 -34.97 -31.46
N LYS A 225 -31.64 -34.24 -32.58
CA LYS A 225 -30.56 -33.40 -33.07
C LYS A 225 -30.70 -32.07 -32.32
N GLU A 226 -30.67 -32.14 -30.99
CA GLU A 226 -30.42 -30.96 -30.19
C GLU A 226 -28.97 -30.62 -30.52
N GLU A 227 -28.85 -29.68 -31.44
CA GLU A 227 -27.63 -28.97 -31.71
C GLU A 227 -27.18 -28.43 -30.35
N VAL A 228 -26.32 -29.21 -29.68
CA VAL A 228 -25.60 -28.81 -28.48
C VAL A 228 -24.73 -27.65 -28.95
N THR A 229 -25.35 -26.48 -29.06
CA THR A 229 -24.65 -25.21 -29.05
C THR A 229 -23.80 -25.34 -27.80
N PRO A 230 -22.46 -25.38 -27.94
CA PRO A 230 -21.59 -25.66 -26.81
C PRO A 230 -21.82 -24.51 -25.85
N ASP A 231 -22.66 -24.77 -24.86
CA ASP A 231 -23.26 -23.75 -24.03
C ASP A 231 -22.07 -23.09 -23.38
N THR A 232 -21.75 -21.90 -23.90
CA THR A 232 -20.50 -21.22 -23.63
C THR A 232 -20.75 -20.53 -22.31
N SER A 233 -21.00 -21.35 -21.28
CA SER A 233 -21.10 -21.01 -19.88
C SER A 233 -19.70 -20.57 -19.47
N CYS A 234 -19.36 -19.38 -19.98
CA CYS A 234 -18.24 -18.58 -19.63
C CYS A 234 -18.22 -18.60 -18.11
N VAL A 235 -17.20 -19.25 -17.55
CA VAL A 235 -17.06 -19.52 -16.11
C VAL A 235 -17.39 -18.25 -15.36
N SER A 236 -18.63 -18.14 -14.92
CA SER A 236 -19.15 -16.89 -14.41
C SER A 236 -18.58 -16.78 -13.02
N ILE A 237 -17.73 -15.77 -12.82
CA ILE A 237 -17.21 -15.43 -11.50
C ILE A 237 -18.44 -15.32 -10.60
N THR A 238 -18.48 -16.12 -9.53
CA THR A 238 -19.66 -16.16 -8.68
C THR A 238 -19.91 -14.75 -8.14
N GLU A 239 -21.16 -14.31 -8.07
CA GLU A 239 -21.48 -12.96 -7.59
C GLU A 239 -20.91 -12.67 -6.20
N SER A 240 -20.72 -13.70 -5.36
CA SER A 240 -20.01 -13.62 -4.08
C SER A 240 -18.53 -13.25 -4.23
N GLU A 241 -17.81 -13.82 -5.20
CA GLU A 241 -16.40 -13.52 -5.48
C GLU A 241 -16.26 -12.09 -6.02
N LYS A 242 -17.18 -11.64 -6.89
CA LYS A 242 -17.22 -10.24 -7.37
C LYS A 242 -17.47 -9.26 -6.22
N ARG A 243 -18.42 -9.55 -5.34
CA ARG A 243 -18.69 -8.72 -4.14
C ARG A 243 -17.47 -8.66 -3.23
N LEU A 244 -16.77 -9.78 -3.02
CA LEU A 244 -15.57 -9.85 -2.20
C LEU A 244 -14.44 -8.96 -2.78
N ILE A 245 -14.21 -9.02 -4.09
CA ILE A 245 -13.24 -8.14 -4.77
C ILE A 245 -13.62 -6.66 -4.56
N LYS A 246 -14.89 -6.29 -4.75
CA LYS A 246 -15.37 -4.92 -4.56
C LYS A 246 -15.16 -4.43 -3.12
N ILE A 247 -15.42 -5.28 -2.13
CA ILE A 247 -15.18 -4.96 -0.72
C ILE A 247 -13.69 -4.69 -0.49
N TYR A 248 -12.79 -5.55 -0.94
CA TYR A 248 -11.37 -5.32 -0.77
C TYR A 248 -10.86 -4.10 -1.54
N GLN A 249 -11.36 -3.85 -2.76
CA GLN A 249 -11.05 -2.63 -3.52
C GLN A 249 -11.46 -1.37 -2.75
N PHE A 250 -12.65 -1.40 -2.14
CA PHE A 250 -13.11 -0.31 -1.26
C PHE A 250 -12.21 -0.16 -0.02
N LEU A 251 -11.84 -1.26 0.63
CA LEU A 251 -10.92 -1.28 1.77
C LEU A 251 -9.53 -0.72 1.45
N THR A 252 -9.07 -0.89 0.22
CA THR A 252 -7.80 -0.33 -0.27
C THR A 252 -7.92 1.08 -0.85
N SER A 253 -9.13 1.64 -0.91
CA SER A 253 -9.35 2.94 -1.55
C SER A 253 -8.93 4.10 -0.66
N TYR A 254 -8.33 5.14 -1.26
CA TYR A 254 -7.98 6.38 -0.56
C TYR A 254 -9.22 7.08 0.05
N LYS A 255 -10.40 6.85 -0.53
CA LYS A 255 -11.68 7.40 -0.03
C LYS A 255 -12.00 6.87 1.37
N LEU A 256 -11.79 5.58 1.61
CA LEU A 256 -12.01 4.99 2.93
C LEU A 256 -11.03 5.57 3.96
N ILE A 257 -9.77 5.74 3.59
CA ILE A 257 -8.76 6.32 4.49
C ILE A 257 -9.15 7.74 4.90
N VAL A 258 -9.51 8.59 3.93
CA VAL A 258 -10.00 9.95 4.22
C VAL A 258 -11.24 9.92 5.12
N LEU A 259 -12.17 8.98 4.87
CA LEU A 259 -13.35 8.80 5.72
C LEU A 259 -12.98 8.39 7.16
N ILE A 260 -12.03 7.45 7.34
CA ILE A 260 -11.53 7.04 8.67
C ILE A 260 -10.90 8.23 9.40
N TYR A 261 -10.17 9.08 8.70
CA TYR A 261 -9.60 10.32 9.28
C TYR A 261 -10.67 11.30 9.74
N ILE A 262 -11.63 11.62 8.87
CA ILE A 262 -12.70 12.57 9.18
C ILE A 262 -13.55 12.06 10.35
N THR A 263 -13.91 10.78 10.34
CA THR A 263 -14.69 10.16 11.43
C THR A 263 -13.91 10.13 12.74
N SER A 264 -12.61 9.81 12.69
CA SER A 264 -11.75 9.84 13.88
C SER A 264 -11.57 11.27 14.43
N LEU A 265 -11.48 12.28 13.56
CA LEU A 265 -11.38 13.69 13.93
C LEU A 265 -12.65 14.18 14.62
N ILE A 266 -13.82 13.87 14.05
CA ILE A 266 -15.12 14.18 14.64
C ILE A 266 -15.25 13.48 15.99
N PHE A 267 -14.97 12.19 16.06
CA PHE A 267 -15.05 11.40 17.29
C PHE A 267 -14.14 11.98 18.39
N SER A 268 -12.88 12.28 18.07
CA SER A 268 -11.91 12.83 19.03
C SER A 268 -12.32 14.23 19.51
N THR A 269 -12.92 15.04 18.62
CA THR A 269 -13.45 16.36 18.97
C THR A 269 -14.70 16.26 19.85
N CYS A 270 -15.61 15.32 19.56
CA CYS A 270 -16.76 15.04 20.41
C CYS A 270 -16.33 14.53 21.80
N LEU A 271 -15.31 13.66 21.87
CA LEU A 271 -14.75 13.19 23.13
C LEU A 271 -14.12 14.34 23.93
N TRP A 272 -13.37 15.23 23.27
CA TRP A 272 -12.84 16.43 23.89
C TRP A 272 -13.95 17.35 24.44
N LEU A 273 -15.00 17.62 23.66
CA LEU A 273 -16.15 18.41 24.09
C LEU A 273 -16.89 17.76 25.27
N LEU A 274 -17.08 16.43 25.24
CA LEU A 274 -17.70 15.68 26.32
C LEU A 274 -16.88 15.82 27.61
N MET A 275 -15.56 15.62 27.53
CA MET A 275 -14.68 15.74 28.70
C MET A 275 -14.66 17.18 29.26
N GLY A 276 -14.62 18.17 28.38
CA GLY A 276 -14.71 19.58 28.78
C GLY A 276 -16.05 19.93 29.43
N GLY A 277 -17.15 19.41 28.89
CA GLY A 277 -18.50 19.59 29.44
C GLY A 277 -18.68 18.92 30.80
N ILE A 278 -18.13 17.72 31.00
CA ILE A 278 -18.14 17.02 32.29
C ILE A 278 -17.34 17.82 33.33
N GLU A 279 -16.14 18.29 32.98
CA GLU A 279 -15.32 19.09 33.89
C GLU A 279 -16.02 20.38 34.32
N GLU A 280 -16.60 21.11 33.37
CA GLU A 280 -17.31 22.36 33.66
C GLU A 280 -18.60 22.11 34.46
N GLY A 281 -19.33 21.03 34.16
CA GLY A 281 -20.50 20.61 34.93
C GLY A 281 -20.17 20.28 36.38
N ILE A 282 -19.08 19.55 36.62
CA ILE A 282 -18.60 19.24 37.98
C ILE A 282 -18.19 20.55 38.69
N TYR A 283 -17.46 21.43 38.00
CA TYR A 283 -17.02 22.71 38.56
C TYR A 283 -18.19 23.61 38.99
N ILE A 284 -19.24 23.70 38.18
CA ILE A 284 -20.46 24.45 38.50
C ILE A 284 -21.21 23.81 39.66
N SER A 285 -21.36 22.47 39.67
CA SER A 285 -22.09 21.75 40.72
C SER A 285 -21.47 21.87 42.11
N GLN A 286 -20.16 22.13 42.19
CA GLN A 286 -19.39 22.22 43.44
C GLN A 286 -19.17 23.67 43.91
N ASN A 287 -20.09 24.58 43.53
CA ASN A 287 -20.06 26.00 43.88
C ASN A 287 -18.73 26.69 43.55
N ARG A 288 -18.01 26.24 42.51
CA ARG A 288 -16.71 26.81 42.09
C ARG A 288 -15.61 26.76 43.17
N THR A 289 -15.79 25.99 44.23
CA THR A 289 -14.83 25.90 45.35
C THR A 289 -13.72 24.88 45.11
N LYS A 290 -13.99 23.87 44.27
CA LYS A 290 -13.03 22.80 43.96
C LYS A 290 -12.21 23.13 42.71
N LYS A 291 -10.94 22.72 42.75
CA LYS A 291 -10.03 22.81 41.61
C LYS A 291 -10.56 21.94 40.47
N LYS A 292 -10.44 22.43 39.24
CA LYS A 292 -10.75 21.67 38.02
C LYS A 292 -9.84 20.43 37.92
N ILE A 293 -10.37 19.34 37.36
CA ILE A 293 -9.80 17.98 37.50
C ILE A 293 -8.65 17.75 36.52
N PHE A 294 -8.82 18.19 35.27
CA PHE A 294 -7.94 17.84 34.17
C PHE A 294 -6.99 18.98 33.77
N THR A 295 -7.45 20.23 33.81
CA THR A 295 -6.54 21.40 33.68
C THR A 295 -6.87 22.44 34.75
N PHE A 296 -5.87 23.23 35.13
CA PHE A 296 -6.07 24.26 36.16
C PHE A 296 -7.07 25.35 35.73
N ALA A 297 -7.03 25.77 34.47
CA ALA A 297 -7.92 26.78 33.91
C ALA A 297 -9.27 26.20 33.42
N GLY A 298 -9.27 24.92 33.03
CA GLY A 298 -10.41 24.21 32.45
C GLY A 298 -10.21 23.87 30.98
N PHE A 299 -10.77 22.75 30.54
CA PHE A 299 -10.58 22.19 29.21
C PHE A 299 -11.05 23.09 28.08
N LEU A 300 -12.10 23.90 28.31
CA LEU A 300 -12.72 24.79 27.33
C LEU A 300 -12.34 26.27 27.53
N GLU A 301 -11.29 26.55 28.32
CA GLU A 301 -10.84 27.92 28.57
C GLU A 301 -9.94 28.43 27.43
N PHE A 302 -10.35 29.50 26.75
CA PHE A 302 -9.60 30.06 25.61
C PHE A 302 -8.89 31.37 25.93
N GLN A 303 -9.17 31.99 27.08
CA GLN A 303 -8.57 33.28 27.44
C GLN A 303 -7.24 33.15 28.16
N ILE A 304 -7.05 32.02 28.85
CA ILE A 304 -5.92 31.80 29.76
C ILE A 304 -5.22 30.50 29.38
N GLY A 305 -3.89 30.49 29.53
CA GLY A 305 -3.10 29.29 29.39
C GLY A 305 -3.22 28.33 30.58
N CYS A 306 -2.73 27.11 30.38
CA CYS A 306 -2.82 26.06 31.39
C CYS A 306 -1.64 25.09 31.33
N THR A 307 -1.44 24.39 32.44
CA THR A 307 -0.59 23.20 32.55
C THR A 307 -1.47 21.95 32.62
N LEU A 308 -0.95 20.82 32.11
CA LEU A 308 -1.64 19.53 32.21
C LEU A 308 -1.55 19.03 33.65
N THR A 309 -2.67 18.60 34.22
CA THR A 309 -2.63 17.85 35.48
C THR A 309 -2.22 16.40 35.20
N THR A 310 -1.77 15.69 36.25
CA THR A 310 -1.48 14.26 36.17
C THR A 310 -2.69 13.45 35.69
N ASN A 311 -3.91 13.85 36.04
CA ASN A 311 -5.13 13.18 35.57
C ASN A 311 -5.31 13.31 34.06
N CYS A 312 -5.03 14.49 33.50
CA CYS A 312 -5.04 14.68 32.05
C CYS A 312 -3.95 13.85 31.37
N LEU A 313 -2.75 13.78 31.96
CA LEU A 313 -1.67 12.93 31.44
C LEU A 313 -2.06 11.45 31.44
N ILE A 314 -2.72 10.95 32.49
CA ILE A 314 -3.24 9.57 32.56
C ILE A 314 -4.31 9.32 31.48
N LEU A 315 -5.20 10.29 31.26
CA LEU A 315 -6.21 10.21 30.21
C LEU A 315 -5.55 10.12 28.83
N ILE A 316 -4.61 11.02 28.52
CA ILE A 316 -3.85 11.03 27.26
C ILE A 316 -3.11 9.70 27.09
N LEU A 317 -2.48 9.20 28.14
CA LEU A 317 -1.81 7.90 28.16
C LEU A 317 -2.78 6.77 27.81
N SER A 318 -3.94 6.73 28.46
CA SER A 318 -4.94 5.68 28.20
C SER A 318 -5.39 5.68 26.73
N LEU A 319 -5.58 6.87 26.16
CA LEU A 319 -5.97 7.02 24.75
C LEU A 319 -4.82 6.60 23.82
N ALA A 320 -3.60 7.06 24.08
CA ALA A 320 -2.42 6.70 23.29
C ALA A 320 -2.15 5.19 23.28
N VAL A 321 -2.31 4.52 24.43
CA VAL A 321 -2.15 3.06 24.54
C VAL A 321 -3.18 2.32 23.66
N VAL A 322 -4.45 2.75 23.66
CA VAL A 322 -5.48 2.15 22.82
C VAL A 322 -5.11 2.24 21.34
N TYR A 323 -4.66 3.41 20.87
CA TYR A 323 -4.25 3.58 19.48
C TYR A 323 -2.97 2.81 19.13
N CYS A 324 -2.00 2.77 20.05
CA CYS A 324 -0.79 1.97 19.89
C CYS A 324 -1.10 0.46 19.76
N ILE A 325 -2.11 -0.04 20.50
CA ILE A 325 -2.59 -1.43 20.35
C ILE A 325 -3.18 -1.65 18.95
N PHE A 326 -4.05 -0.74 18.48
CA PHE A 326 -4.61 -0.85 17.12
C PHE A 326 -3.54 -0.84 16.05
N GLU A 327 -2.54 0.01 16.19
CA GLU A 327 -1.40 0.09 15.28
C GLU A 327 -0.56 -1.19 15.32
N ALA A 328 -0.24 -1.70 16.52
CA ALA A 328 0.50 -2.95 16.67
C ALA A 328 -0.24 -4.12 16.01
N VAL A 329 -1.56 -4.21 16.17
CA VAL A 329 -2.39 -5.20 15.47
C VAL A 329 -2.29 -5.03 13.95
N ALA A 330 -2.38 -3.81 13.44
CA ALA A 330 -2.24 -3.52 12.01
C ALA A 330 -0.86 -3.91 11.47
N VAL A 331 0.22 -3.63 12.22
CA VAL A 331 1.59 -4.04 11.86
C VAL A 331 1.72 -5.56 11.87
N ILE A 332 1.19 -6.27 12.87
CA ILE A 332 1.17 -7.75 12.91
C ILE A 332 0.43 -8.33 11.70
N LEU A 333 -0.71 -7.76 11.33
CA LEU A 333 -1.43 -8.16 10.12
C LEU A 333 -0.60 -7.91 8.86
N SER A 334 0.12 -6.78 8.79
CA SER A 334 1.00 -6.46 7.67
C SER A 334 2.18 -7.43 7.53
N ILE A 335 2.72 -7.96 8.64
CA ILE A 335 3.80 -8.96 8.63
C ILE A 335 3.33 -10.25 7.94
N ARG A 336 2.04 -10.61 8.08
CA ARG A 336 1.45 -11.78 7.40
C ARG A 336 1.27 -11.62 5.90
N ALA A 337 1.37 -10.41 5.34
CA ALA A 337 1.40 -10.27 3.89
C ALA A 337 2.67 -10.91 3.32
N ASP A 338 2.67 -11.33 2.06
CA ASP A 338 3.89 -11.86 1.42
C ASP A 338 5.00 -10.80 1.29
N ARG A 339 6.21 -11.22 0.88
CA ARG A 339 7.42 -10.37 0.79
C ARG A 339 7.10 -9.00 0.20
N ASP A 340 7.51 -7.97 0.94
CA ASP A 340 7.34 -6.58 0.57
C ASP A 340 8.51 -6.12 -0.30
N THR A 341 8.23 -5.81 -1.57
CA THR A 341 9.22 -5.35 -2.55
C THR A 341 9.86 -4.01 -2.15
N TRP A 342 9.13 -3.15 -1.42
CA TRP A 342 9.56 -1.78 -1.12
C TRP A 342 9.95 -1.55 0.33
N HIS A 343 10.02 -2.61 1.13
CA HIS A 343 10.36 -2.57 2.56
C HIS A 343 9.47 -1.66 3.44
N ILE A 344 8.25 -1.33 2.98
CA ILE A 344 7.24 -0.58 3.73
C ILE A 344 6.95 -1.21 5.11
N LYS A 345 6.92 -2.54 5.22
CA LYS A 345 6.73 -3.24 6.52
C LYS A 345 7.84 -2.92 7.52
N LYS A 346 9.08 -2.84 7.03
CA LYS A 346 10.24 -2.51 7.86
C LYS A 346 10.16 -1.05 8.29
N GLU A 347 9.76 -0.15 7.40
CA GLU A 347 9.49 1.25 7.71
C GLU A 347 8.43 1.37 8.83
N ASN A 348 7.26 0.74 8.66
CA ASN A 348 6.18 0.79 9.64
C ASN A 348 6.60 0.21 11.00
N PHE A 349 7.37 -0.88 11.01
CA PHE A 349 7.86 -1.47 12.24
C PHE A 349 8.84 -0.55 12.98
N ILE A 350 9.74 0.13 12.25
CA ILE A 350 10.67 1.11 12.84
C ILE A 350 9.89 2.32 13.37
N VAL A 351 8.89 2.81 12.63
CA VAL A 351 8.01 3.91 13.07
C VAL A 351 7.32 3.55 14.38
N LEU A 352 6.66 2.38 14.45
CA LEU A 352 6.03 1.90 15.68
C LEU A 352 7.02 1.84 16.86
N LEU A 353 8.24 1.36 16.64
CA LEU A 353 9.27 1.33 17.69
C LEU A 353 9.63 2.74 18.17
N VAL A 354 9.85 3.68 17.25
CA VAL A 354 10.17 5.07 17.57
C VAL A 354 9.03 5.75 18.32
N GLU A 355 7.78 5.51 17.92
CA GLU A 355 6.60 6.06 18.58
C GLU A 355 6.42 5.50 19.99
N VAL A 356 6.55 4.18 20.18
CA VAL A 356 6.50 3.55 21.51
C VAL A 356 7.59 4.11 22.43
N LEU A 357 8.81 4.27 21.92
CA LEU A 357 9.92 4.87 22.67
C LEU A 357 9.67 6.34 23.01
N GLY A 358 9.20 7.13 22.05
CA GLY A 358 8.85 8.54 22.24
C GLY A 358 7.74 8.72 23.27
N LEU A 359 6.69 7.89 23.19
CA LEU A 359 5.58 7.86 24.14
C LEU A 359 6.05 7.45 25.54
N ALA A 360 6.86 6.38 25.66
CA ALA A 360 7.41 5.93 26.93
C ALA A 360 8.26 7.02 27.61
N LEU A 361 9.14 7.68 26.85
CA LEU A 361 9.95 8.79 27.36
C LEU A 361 9.08 9.98 27.80
N PHE A 362 8.07 10.34 27.00
CA PHE A 362 7.11 11.39 27.35
C PHE A 362 6.40 11.10 28.69
N ILE A 363 5.97 9.86 28.91
CA ILE A 363 5.29 9.44 30.15
C ILE A 363 6.25 9.47 31.32
N ILE A 364 7.41 8.82 31.20
CA ILE A 364 8.37 8.70 32.30
C ILE A 364 8.80 10.09 32.77
N LEU A 365 9.15 10.97 31.83
CA LEU A 365 9.52 12.36 32.13
C LEU A 365 8.34 13.16 32.67
N GLY A 366 7.14 12.93 32.13
CA GLY A 366 5.91 13.58 32.58
C GLY A 366 5.42 13.12 33.96
N LEU A 367 5.88 11.98 34.50
CA LEU A 367 5.50 11.51 35.84
C LEU A 367 6.46 11.97 36.95
N ILE A 368 7.65 12.46 36.61
CA ILE A 368 8.65 12.92 37.58
C ILE A 368 8.36 14.38 37.96
N PRO A 369 7.96 14.71 39.20
CA PRO A 369 7.58 16.08 39.58
C PRO A 369 8.69 17.11 39.38
N GLN A 370 9.95 16.73 39.60
CA GLN A 370 11.13 17.59 39.37
C GLN A 370 11.26 17.96 37.88
N VAL A 371 10.95 17.02 36.99
CA VAL A 371 10.97 17.26 35.55
C VAL A 371 9.84 18.21 35.16
N GLN A 372 8.63 17.98 35.68
CA GLN A 372 7.48 18.86 35.44
C GLN A 372 7.71 20.32 35.93
N ASN A 373 8.29 20.48 37.11
CA ASN A 373 8.39 21.79 37.78
C ASN A 373 9.63 22.62 37.38
N LEU A 374 10.69 21.98 36.87
CA LEU A 374 11.93 22.65 36.48
C LEU A 374 12.33 22.34 35.04
N VAL A 375 12.49 21.06 34.71
CA VAL A 375 13.09 20.66 33.43
C VAL A 375 12.17 21.02 32.27
N ASP A 376 10.85 20.88 32.37
CA ASP A 376 9.91 21.24 31.30
C ASP A 376 10.05 22.72 30.89
N PHE A 377 10.33 23.60 31.87
CA PHE A 377 10.52 25.03 31.63
C PHE A 377 11.86 25.37 31.00
N LEU A 378 12.82 24.43 30.96
CA LEU A 378 14.11 24.56 30.26
C LEU A 378 14.11 23.81 28.93
N ILE A 379 13.75 22.52 28.96
CA ILE A 379 13.64 21.60 27.83
C ILE A 379 12.26 20.95 27.93
N PRO A 380 11.27 21.42 27.14
CA PRO A 380 9.93 20.88 27.21
C PRO A 380 9.92 19.37 26.93
N TYR A 381 9.49 18.55 27.88
CA TYR A 381 9.55 17.09 27.71
C TYR A 381 8.60 16.60 26.61
N GLY A 382 7.58 17.40 26.27
CA GLY A 382 6.74 17.17 25.09
C GLY A 382 7.56 17.04 23.80
N LEU A 383 8.73 17.68 23.70
CA LEU A 383 9.60 17.60 22.51
C LEU A 383 9.99 16.16 22.15
N PHE A 384 10.08 15.23 23.11
CA PHE A 384 10.38 13.82 22.79
C PHE A 384 9.28 13.17 21.94
N LEU A 385 8.01 13.45 22.26
CA LEU A 385 6.86 12.96 21.50
C LEU A 385 6.79 13.62 20.10
N PHE A 386 7.00 14.93 20.03
CA PHE A 386 6.99 15.64 18.74
C PHE A 386 8.20 15.29 17.87
N PHE A 387 9.34 14.97 18.49
CA PHE A 387 10.49 14.43 17.80
C PHE A 387 10.17 13.08 17.17
N SER A 388 9.44 12.18 17.86
CA SER A 388 8.99 10.92 17.22
C SER A 388 8.12 11.16 15.98
N PHE A 389 7.20 12.14 15.98
CA PHE A 389 6.43 12.50 14.77
C PHE A 389 7.30 13.10 13.66
N SER A 390 8.33 13.86 14.01
CA SER A 390 9.30 14.35 13.02
C SER A 390 10.09 13.21 12.38
N VAL A 391 10.47 12.19 13.17
CA VAL A 391 11.15 10.98 12.69
C VAL A 391 10.22 10.14 11.83
N GLU A 392 8.93 10.03 12.18
CA GLU A 392 7.93 9.39 11.32
C GLU A 392 7.87 10.07 9.95
N SER A 393 7.84 11.41 9.90
CA SER A 393 7.87 12.16 8.64
C SER A 393 9.15 11.88 7.82
N ILE A 394 10.30 11.75 8.48
CA ILE A 394 11.55 11.38 7.81
C ILE A 394 11.45 9.97 7.20
N ILE A 395 11.04 8.97 7.99
CA ILE A 395 11.02 7.57 7.57
C ILE A 395 9.94 7.33 6.52
N SER A 396 8.73 7.85 6.74
CA SER A 396 7.56 7.56 5.92
C SER A 396 7.46 8.43 4.67
N VAL A 397 8.13 9.60 4.64
CA VAL A 397 8.01 10.57 3.54
C VAL A 397 9.34 10.91 2.91
N LEU A 398 10.32 11.41 3.68
CA LEU A 398 11.59 11.88 3.13
C LEU A 398 12.44 10.75 2.54
N MET A 399 12.57 9.64 3.28
CA MET A 399 13.41 8.51 2.90
C MET A 399 12.98 7.86 1.56
N PRO A 400 11.68 7.61 1.29
CA PRO A 400 11.22 7.18 -0.03
C PRO A 400 11.57 8.13 -1.18
N VAL A 401 11.49 9.44 -0.94
CA VAL A 401 11.87 10.46 -1.94
C VAL A 401 13.37 10.39 -2.22
N ILE A 402 14.20 10.30 -1.18
CA ILE A 402 15.66 10.18 -1.33
C ILE A 402 16.03 8.91 -2.08
N TYR A 403 15.36 7.79 -1.79
CA TYR A 403 15.58 6.54 -2.51
C TYR A 403 15.27 6.64 -3.99
N GLU A 404 14.20 7.33 -4.35
CA GLU A 404 13.88 7.55 -5.76
C GLU A 404 14.92 8.44 -6.45
N ILE A 405 15.30 9.56 -5.82
CA ILE A 405 16.33 10.46 -6.38
C ILE A 405 17.65 9.70 -6.60
N LYS A 406 18.03 8.84 -5.65
CA LYS A 406 19.22 8.00 -5.76
C LYS A 406 19.08 6.98 -6.90
N ASN A 407 17.92 6.35 -7.05
CA ASN A 407 17.66 5.39 -8.12
C ASN A 407 17.73 6.05 -9.49
N ASP A 408 17.12 7.22 -9.68
CA ASP A 408 17.19 7.99 -10.92
C ASP A 408 18.62 8.37 -11.28
N TRP A 409 19.41 8.82 -10.29
CA TRP A 409 20.83 9.14 -10.49
C TRP A 409 21.63 7.90 -10.91
N MET A 410 21.40 6.76 -10.26
CA MET A 410 22.06 5.50 -10.63
C MET A 410 21.63 5.02 -12.02
N GLN A 411 20.37 5.16 -12.38
CA GLN A 411 19.85 4.78 -13.70
C GLN A 411 20.40 5.67 -14.80
N ALA A 412 20.46 6.99 -14.59
CA ALA A 412 21.08 7.94 -15.51
C ALA A 412 22.56 7.60 -15.76
N ARG A 413 23.30 7.22 -14.70
CA ARG A 413 24.69 6.80 -14.81
C ARG A 413 24.85 5.52 -15.64
N ARG A 414 23.97 4.52 -15.43
CA ARG A 414 23.97 3.27 -16.22
C ARG A 414 23.61 3.52 -17.69
N ASN A 415 22.62 4.36 -17.96
CA ASN A 415 22.21 4.70 -19.32
C ASN A 415 23.35 5.40 -20.07
N LYS A 416 24.09 6.29 -19.40
CA LYS A 416 25.28 6.92 -19.99
C LYS A 416 26.36 5.89 -20.34
N GLN A 417 26.63 4.95 -19.44
CA GLN A 417 27.62 3.89 -19.69
C GLN A 417 27.19 2.94 -20.81
N ASN A 418 25.90 2.58 -20.88
CA ASN A 418 25.37 1.75 -21.96
C ASN A 418 25.43 2.48 -23.30
N PHE A 419 25.12 3.78 -23.35
CA PHE A 419 25.24 4.59 -24.56
C PHE A 419 26.69 4.64 -25.08
N GLU A 420 27.66 4.82 -24.18
CA GLU A 420 29.09 4.80 -24.53
C GLU A 420 29.55 3.42 -25.04
N ASN A 421 28.96 2.32 -24.56
CA ASN A 421 29.24 0.97 -25.06
C ASN A 421 28.52 0.68 -26.39
N SER A 422 27.26 1.08 -26.54
CA SER A 422 26.49 0.88 -27.76
C SER A 422 27.09 1.63 -28.96
N ASN A 423 27.64 2.83 -28.75
CA ASN A 423 28.35 3.55 -29.80
C ASN A 423 29.65 2.85 -30.27
N LYS A 424 30.16 1.86 -29.52
CA LYS A 424 31.28 1.02 -29.95
C LYS A 424 30.86 -0.25 -30.68
N GLU A 425 29.57 -0.60 -30.64
CA GLU A 425 28.99 -1.79 -31.30
C GLU A 425 28.13 -1.43 -32.52
N GLU A 426 28.43 -0.31 -33.22
CA GLU A 426 27.79 0.08 -34.49
C GLU A 426 28.13 -0.87 -35.67
N VAL A 427 27.89 -2.18 -35.58
CA VAL A 427 27.97 -3.06 -36.76
C VAL A 427 27.00 -4.24 -36.61
N ASN A 428 26.02 -4.32 -37.53
CA ASN A 428 25.02 -5.39 -37.75
C ASN A 428 23.70 -5.31 -36.94
N VAL A 429 22.88 -4.31 -37.27
CA VAL A 429 21.46 -4.22 -36.86
C VAL A 429 20.59 -4.62 -38.05
N ASP A 430 20.39 -5.92 -38.28
CA ASP A 430 19.38 -6.39 -39.25
C ASP A 430 18.56 -7.61 -38.78
N ASP A 431 18.70 -8.02 -37.52
CA ASP A 431 17.86 -9.07 -36.96
C ASP A 431 16.92 -8.52 -35.88
N LYS A 432 15.63 -8.86 -36.03
CA LYS A 432 14.58 -8.76 -35.02
C LYS A 432 14.99 -9.51 -33.75
N LYS A 433 15.89 -8.94 -32.95
CA LYS A 433 16.20 -9.47 -31.63
C LYS A 433 14.95 -9.28 -30.77
N GLU A 434 14.24 -10.38 -30.56
CA GLU A 434 13.21 -10.50 -29.52
C GLU A 434 13.72 -9.84 -28.24
N SER A 435 12.84 -9.09 -27.57
CA SER A 435 13.21 -8.44 -26.32
C SER A 435 13.71 -9.51 -25.34
N HIS A 436 14.78 -9.23 -24.60
CA HIS A 436 15.31 -10.15 -23.59
C HIS A 436 14.21 -10.61 -22.61
N VAL A 437 13.20 -9.75 -22.36
CA VAL A 437 12.03 -10.09 -21.56
C VAL A 437 11.19 -11.19 -22.21
N GLU A 438 10.96 -11.14 -23.51
CA GLU A 438 10.21 -12.16 -24.25
C GLU A 438 10.93 -13.51 -24.19
N GLN A 439 12.25 -13.53 -24.41
CA GLN A 439 13.07 -14.74 -24.30
C GLN A 439 12.96 -15.38 -22.92
N LEU A 440 12.96 -14.57 -21.86
CA LEU A 440 12.77 -15.04 -20.49
C LEU A 440 11.35 -15.58 -20.25
N LEU A 441 10.32 -14.97 -20.83
CA LEU A 441 8.93 -15.41 -20.68
C LEU A 441 8.60 -16.67 -21.49
N GLN A 442 9.31 -16.92 -22.59
CA GLN A 442 9.18 -18.16 -23.37
C GLN A 442 9.66 -19.39 -22.58
N ASN A 443 10.64 -19.22 -21.67
CA ASN A 443 11.12 -20.31 -20.83
C ASN A 443 10.16 -20.58 -19.65
N PRO A 444 9.57 -21.78 -19.51
CA PRO A 444 8.57 -22.07 -18.49
C PRO A 444 9.10 -21.97 -17.04
N LYS A 445 10.40 -22.24 -16.81
CA LYS A 445 11.00 -22.10 -15.48
C LYS A 445 11.11 -20.64 -15.08
N THR A 446 11.63 -19.83 -16.00
CA THR A 446 11.78 -18.40 -15.80
C THR A 446 10.43 -17.71 -15.69
N PHE A 447 9.46 -18.07 -16.54
CA PHE A 447 8.09 -17.59 -16.45
C PHE A 447 7.50 -17.77 -15.05
N LYS A 448 7.65 -18.95 -14.43
CA LYS A 448 7.18 -19.21 -13.06
C LYS A 448 7.86 -18.30 -12.03
N MET A 449 9.16 -18.03 -12.18
CA MET A 449 9.89 -17.09 -11.30
C MET A 449 9.40 -15.65 -11.47
N VAL A 450 9.21 -15.21 -12.71
CA VAL A 450 8.68 -13.87 -13.02
C VAL A 450 7.26 -13.73 -12.49
N LEU A 451 6.40 -14.73 -12.68
CA LEU A 451 5.04 -14.74 -12.16
C LEU A 451 5.00 -14.71 -10.62
N ASP A 452 5.88 -15.48 -9.95
CA ASP A 452 5.99 -15.44 -8.48
C ASP A 452 6.45 -14.07 -7.98
N HIS A 453 7.37 -13.42 -8.70
CA HIS A 453 7.81 -12.06 -8.39
C HIS A 453 6.69 -11.03 -8.64
N ALA A 454 5.99 -11.10 -9.77
CA ALA A 454 4.85 -10.24 -10.11
C ALA A 454 3.74 -10.36 -9.07
N ARG A 455 3.44 -11.58 -8.63
CA ARG A 455 2.49 -11.85 -7.55
C ARG A 455 2.88 -11.14 -6.27
N ARG A 456 4.16 -11.19 -5.87
CA ARG A 456 4.65 -10.49 -4.65
C ARG A 456 4.62 -8.97 -4.79
N SER A 457 4.75 -8.47 -6.02
CA SER A 457 4.68 -7.04 -6.35
C SER A 457 3.26 -6.54 -6.61
N TYR A 458 2.23 -7.37 -6.39
CA TYR A 458 0.81 -7.05 -6.63
C TYR A 458 0.47 -6.65 -8.07
N CYS A 459 1.24 -7.15 -9.06
CA CYS A 459 1.02 -6.88 -10.48
C CYS A 459 1.11 -8.13 -11.38
N PRO A 460 0.44 -9.26 -11.06
CA PRO A 460 0.51 -10.48 -11.88
C PRO A 460 -0.19 -10.36 -13.25
N GLU A 461 -1.07 -9.37 -13.42
CA GLU A 461 -1.94 -9.21 -14.59
C GLU A 461 -1.16 -9.13 -15.91
N ALA A 462 -0.09 -8.35 -15.98
CA ALA A 462 0.70 -8.21 -17.22
C ALA A 462 1.38 -9.53 -17.63
N VAL A 463 1.92 -10.29 -16.66
CA VAL A 463 2.54 -11.61 -16.91
C VAL A 463 1.52 -12.59 -17.45
N LEU A 464 0.35 -12.64 -16.80
CA LEU A 464 -0.73 -13.55 -17.17
C LEU A 464 -1.35 -13.17 -18.52
N CYS A 465 -1.58 -11.88 -18.76
CA CYS A 465 -2.13 -11.37 -20.02
C CYS A 465 -1.20 -11.71 -21.19
N TYR A 466 0.10 -11.44 -21.06
CA TYR A 466 1.10 -11.80 -22.07
C TYR A 466 1.04 -13.31 -22.39
N HIS A 467 1.01 -14.16 -21.37
CA HIS A 467 0.95 -15.61 -21.55
C HIS A 467 -0.30 -16.07 -22.32
N GLU A 468 -1.47 -15.49 -22.00
CA GLU A 468 -2.72 -15.82 -22.69
C GLU A 468 -2.75 -15.28 -24.13
N ILE A 469 -2.13 -14.13 -24.41
CA ILE A 469 -1.94 -13.65 -25.79
C ILE A 469 -1.05 -14.62 -26.60
N GLN A 470 0.02 -15.16 -25.99
CA GLN A 470 0.84 -16.18 -26.67
C GLN A 470 0.05 -17.46 -26.97
N ARG A 471 -0.87 -17.86 -26.07
CA ARG A 471 -1.75 -19.01 -26.31
C ARG A 471 -2.72 -18.73 -27.46
N TYR A 472 -3.35 -17.56 -27.48
CA TYR A 472 -4.22 -17.12 -28.58
C TYR A 472 -3.50 -17.17 -29.94
N LYS A 473 -2.27 -16.65 -30.02
CA LYS A 473 -1.47 -16.70 -31.25
C LYS A 473 -1.15 -18.13 -31.73
N LYS A 474 -0.98 -19.06 -30.78
CA LYS A 474 -0.66 -20.48 -31.04
C LYS A 474 -1.88 -21.35 -31.37
N ALA A 475 -3.09 -20.93 -30.96
CA ALA A 475 -4.32 -21.66 -31.24
C ALA A 475 -4.50 -21.82 -32.76
N LYS A 476 -4.84 -23.03 -33.22
CA LYS A 476 -5.01 -23.31 -34.65
C LYS A 476 -6.47 -23.19 -35.09
N LYS A 477 -7.41 -23.57 -34.21
CA LYS A 477 -8.84 -23.59 -34.53
C LYS A 477 -9.45 -22.20 -34.37
N TRP A 478 -10.24 -21.80 -35.36
CA TRP A 478 -10.90 -20.50 -35.40
C TRP A 478 -11.86 -20.26 -34.24
N SER A 479 -12.69 -21.26 -33.94
CA SER A 479 -13.65 -21.22 -32.83
C SER A 479 -12.97 -21.08 -31.47
N GLU A 480 -11.80 -21.70 -31.30
CA GLU A 480 -10.97 -21.60 -30.09
C GLU A 480 -10.36 -20.19 -29.96
N ARG A 481 -9.85 -19.62 -31.06
CA ARG A 481 -9.35 -18.23 -31.09
C ARG A 481 -10.41 -17.23 -30.70
N LYS A 482 -11.63 -17.34 -31.24
CA LYS A 482 -12.78 -16.48 -30.88
C LYS A 482 -13.06 -16.53 -29.38
N LYS A 483 -13.10 -17.74 -28.80
CA LYS A 483 -13.30 -17.96 -27.35
C LYS A 483 -12.16 -17.36 -26.52
N MET A 484 -10.91 -17.56 -26.91
CA MET A 484 -9.74 -16.99 -26.22
C MET A 484 -9.71 -15.46 -26.30
N ALA A 485 -10.09 -14.88 -27.45
CA ALA A 485 -10.15 -13.44 -27.63
C ALA A 485 -11.22 -12.79 -26.73
N MET A 486 -12.43 -13.37 -26.67
CA MET A 486 -13.46 -12.92 -25.73
C MET A 486 -13.00 -13.06 -24.28
N TYR A 487 -12.35 -14.18 -23.95
CA TYR A 487 -11.76 -14.38 -22.63
C TYR A 487 -10.73 -13.29 -22.27
N LEU A 488 -9.82 -12.94 -23.18
CA LEU A 488 -8.83 -11.87 -22.98
C LEU A 488 -9.53 -10.54 -22.69
N ILE A 489 -10.56 -10.20 -23.46
CA ILE A 489 -11.31 -8.96 -23.31
C ILE A 489 -12.04 -8.91 -21.95
N ASP A 490 -12.72 -9.98 -21.56
CA ASP A 490 -13.50 -10.01 -20.33
C ASP A 490 -12.62 -10.07 -19.08
N THR A 491 -11.44 -10.68 -19.18
CA THR A 491 -10.57 -10.94 -18.02
C THR A 491 -9.58 -9.80 -17.76
N PHE A 492 -9.05 -9.20 -18.83
CA PHE A 492 -7.96 -8.22 -18.74
C PHE A 492 -8.41 -6.83 -19.18
N LEU A 493 -9.32 -6.71 -20.16
CA LEU A 493 -9.67 -5.44 -20.80
C LEU A 493 -11.04 -4.89 -20.39
N THR A 494 -11.62 -5.41 -19.30
CA THR A 494 -12.91 -4.95 -18.78
C THR A 494 -12.70 -4.26 -17.43
N VAL A 495 -13.28 -3.07 -17.28
CA VAL A 495 -13.21 -2.30 -16.03
C VAL A 495 -13.84 -3.10 -14.88
N GLY A 496 -13.09 -3.25 -13.79
CA GLY A 496 -13.49 -4.07 -12.64
C GLY A 496 -13.26 -5.57 -12.82
N ALA A 497 -12.63 -6.00 -13.92
CA ALA A 497 -12.22 -7.39 -14.08
C ALA A 497 -11.17 -7.79 -13.03
N PRO A 498 -11.10 -9.07 -12.63
CA PRO A 498 -10.18 -9.51 -11.58
C PRO A 498 -8.71 -9.29 -11.94
N LEU A 499 -8.36 -9.42 -13.22
CA LEU A 499 -7.01 -9.21 -13.75
C LEU A 499 -6.98 -8.02 -14.72
N GLU A 500 -7.78 -6.99 -14.44
CA GLU A 500 -7.78 -5.73 -15.18
C GLU A 500 -6.34 -5.19 -15.32
N ILE A 501 -5.91 -4.96 -16.56
CA ILE A 501 -4.59 -4.39 -16.85
C ILE A 501 -4.66 -2.86 -16.81
N ASN A 502 -3.60 -2.23 -16.30
CA ASN A 502 -3.53 -0.79 -16.16
C ASN A 502 -3.17 -0.11 -17.49
N ILE A 503 -4.15 0.04 -18.39
CA ILE A 503 -4.00 0.69 -19.70
C ILE A 503 -4.93 1.90 -19.80
N SER A 504 -4.42 3.00 -20.36
CA SER A 504 -5.23 4.20 -20.64
C SER A 504 -6.34 3.93 -21.67
N LEU A 505 -7.52 4.50 -21.44
CA LEU A 505 -8.69 4.37 -22.33
C LEU A 505 -9.13 2.90 -22.53
N LEU A 506 -9.10 2.12 -21.46
CA LEU A 506 -9.41 0.68 -21.48
C LEU A 506 -10.75 0.36 -22.16
N GLU A 507 -11.82 1.11 -21.83
CA GLU A 507 -13.15 0.92 -22.43
C GLU A 507 -13.16 1.16 -23.93
N LYS A 508 -12.49 2.22 -24.40
CA LYS A 508 -12.36 2.53 -25.82
C LYS A 508 -11.60 1.43 -26.57
N ARG A 509 -10.49 0.95 -25.98
CA ARG A 509 -9.70 -0.16 -26.55
C ARG A 509 -10.50 -1.45 -26.61
N LYS A 510 -11.31 -1.74 -25.57
CA LYS A 510 -12.23 -2.87 -25.56
C LYS A 510 -13.23 -2.80 -26.71
N LEU A 511 -13.87 -1.64 -26.91
CA LEU A 511 -14.85 -1.46 -28.00
C LEU A 511 -14.21 -1.62 -29.38
N ASP A 512 -13.03 -1.03 -29.60
CA ASP A 512 -12.27 -1.18 -30.85
C ASP A 512 -11.90 -2.65 -31.12
N LEU A 513 -11.43 -3.38 -30.11
CA LEU A 513 -11.12 -4.81 -30.25
C LEU A 513 -12.36 -5.65 -30.54
N LEU A 514 -13.50 -5.38 -29.90
CA LEU A 514 -14.76 -6.07 -30.19
C LEU A 514 -15.22 -5.82 -31.64
N GLN A 515 -15.12 -4.59 -32.12
CA GLN A 515 -15.47 -4.24 -33.50
C GLN A 515 -14.54 -4.92 -34.52
N ARG A 516 -13.22 -4.93 -34.26
CA ARG A 516 -12.24 -5.64 -35.10
C ARG A 516 -12.50 -7.14 -35.11
N MET A 517 -12.79 -7.72 -33.94
CA MET A 517 -13.19 -9.11 -33.84
C MET A 517 -14.43 -9.42 -34.68
N GLU A 518 -15.51 -8.66 -34.52
CA GLU A 518 -16.75 -8.88 -35.28
C GLU A 518 -16.51 -8.85 -36.79
N THR A 519 -15.68 -7.90 -37.26
CA THR A 519 -15.30 -7.80 -38.67
C THR A 519 -14.53 -9.04 -39.14
N ILE A 520 -13.52 -9.46 -38.38
CA ILE A 520 -12.67 -10.62 -38.66
C ILE A 520 -13.48 -11.94 -38.63
N PHE A 521 -14.43 -12.07 -37.70
CA PHE A 521 -15.24 -13.28 -37.54
C PHE A 521 -16.35 -13.38 -38.59
N SER A 522 -16.96 -12.26 -38.97
CA SER A 522 -18.03 -12.24 -39.96
C SER A 522 -17.52 -12.57 -41.37
N SER A 523 -16.30 -12.15 -41.73
CA SER A 523 -15.71 -12.45 -43.05
C SER A 523 -15.44 -13.94 -43.25
N ASN A 524 -15.13 -14.69 -42.18
CA ASN A 524 -14.83 -16.11 -42.29
C ASN A 524 -16.09 -16.99 -42.39
N ASP A 525 -17.21 -16.56 -41.82
CA ASP A 525 -18.46 -17.32 -41.92
C ASP A 525 -19.04 -17.28 -43.35
N SER A 526 -18.81 -16.18 -44.09
CA SER A 526 -19.24 -16.02 -45.48
C SER A 526 -18.46 -16.85 -46.49
N ASP A 527 -17.16 -17.05 -46.29
CA ASP A 527 -16.28 -17.74 -47.27
C ASP A 527 -16.53 -19.26 -47.35
N SER A 528 -17.23 -19.84 -46.37
CA SER A 528 -17.57 -21.27 -46.39
C SER A 528 -18.51 -21.70 -47.53
N ARG A 529 -19.02 -20.77 -48.36
CA ARG A 529 -20.09 -21.03 -49.35
C ARG A 529 -19.75 -20.67 -50.80
N SER A 530 -18.60 -20.08 -51.11
CA SER A 530 -18.22 -19.71 -52.49
C SER A 530 -17.16 -20.65 -53.07
N ASN A 531 -17.42 -21.24 -54.23
CA ASN A 531 -16.54 -22.22 -54.90
C ASN A 531 -15.48 -21.59 -55.83
N ASP A 532 -15.10 -20.31 -55.64
CA ASP A 532 -14.24 -19.60 -56.60
C ASP A 532 -12.76 -19.56 -56.16
N SER A 533 -12.01 -20.58 -56.57
CA SER A 533 -10.75 -21.05 -55.94
C SER A 533 -9.48 -20.19 -56.13
N SER A 534 -9.49 -19.14 -56.95
CA SER A 534 -8.23 -18.49 -57.37
C SER A 534 -7.82 -17.27 -56.54
N ASN A 535 -8.76 -16.52 -55.97
CA ASN A 535 -8.48 -15.30 -55.18
C ASN A 535 -8.51 -15.54 -53.66
N GLU A 536 -9.07 -16.65 -53.19
CA GLU A 536 -9.23 -16.96 -51.76
C GLU A 536 -7.89 -17.07 -51.02
N HIS A 537 -6.83 -17.60 -51.65
CA HIS A 537 -5.57 -17.85 -50.94
C HIS A 537 -4.85 -16.58 -50.48
N GLN A 538 -4.88 -15.49 -51.25
CA GLN A 538 -4.25 -14.22 -50.83
C GLN A 538 -5.07 -13.51 -49.76
N GLN A 539 -6.40 -13.50 -49.91
CA GLN A 539 -7.29 -12.86 -48.96
C GLN A 539 -7.27 -13.59 -47.60
N GLN A 540 -7.25 -14.92 -47.63
CA GLN A 540 -7.16 -15.75 -46.43
C GLN A 540 -5.82 -15.55 -45.69
N GLN A 541 -4.71 -15.37 -46.39
CA GLN A 541 -3.42 -15.04 -45.74
C GLN A 541 -3.44 -13.66 -45.06
N GLN A 542 -4.05 -12.65 -45.67
CA GLN A 542 -4.18 -11.32 -45.04
C GLN A 542 -5.06 -11.36 -43.78
N VAL A 543 -6.18 -12.09 -43.82
CA VAL A 543 -7.06 -12.26 -42.64
C VAL A 543 -6.33 -12.98 -41.51
N ILE A 544 -5.58 -14.05 -41.81
CA ILE A 544 -4.78 -14.78 -40.81
C ILE A 544 -3.68 -13.91 -40.20
N GLN A 545 -3.05 -13.05 -41.01
CA GLN A 545 -2.07 -12.09 -40.50
C GLN A 545 -2.74 -11.07 -39.58
N SER A 546 -3.83 -10.43 -40.03
CA SER A 546 -4.57 -9.44 -39.23
C SER A 546 -5.02 -9.99 -37.87
N ASP A 547 -5.55 -11.22 -37.84
CA ASP A 547 -5.98 -11.91 -36.62
C ASP A 547 -4.81 -12.13 -35.63
N ARG A 548 -3.63 -12.52 -36.12
CA ARG A 548 -2.45 -12.70 -35.24
C ARG A 548 -1.98 -11.41 -34.57
N PHE A 549 -2.29 -10.25 -35.16
CA PHE A 549 -1.91 -8.94 -34.64
C PHE A 549 -3.01 -8.26 -33.81
N LEU A 550 -4.17 -8.92 -33.61
CA LEU A 550 -5.32 -8.34 -32.90
C LEU A 550 -4.94 -7.75 -31.53
N PHE A 551 -4.13 -8.49 -30.75
CA PHE A 551 -3.70 -8.08 -29.41
C PHE A 551 -2.25 -7.53 -29.35
N HIS A 552 -1.65 -7.18 -30.49
CA HIS A 552 -0.23 -6.81 -30.53
C HIS A 552 0.09 -5.56 -29.69
N GLU A 553 -0.78 -4.55 -29.71
CA GLU A 553 -0.58 -3.34 -28.88
C GLU A 553 -0.65 -3.65 -27.38
N ILE A 554 -1.58 -4.53 -26.98
CA ILE A 554 -1.76 -4.96 -25.59
C ILE A 554 -0.56 -5.79 -25.13
N GLU A 555 -0.04 -6.65 -25.99
CA GLU A 555 1.18 -7.43 -25.76
C GLU A 555 2.39 -6.51 -25.54
N LEU A 556 2.59 -5.51 -26.40
CA LEU A 556 3.68 -4.53 -26.25
C LEU A 556 3.57 -3.77 -24.92
N HIS A 557 2.35 -3.40 -24.51
CA HIS A 557 2.12 -2.80 -23.20
C HIS A 557 2.51 -3.75 -22.06
N CYS A 558 2.11 -5.02 -22.14
CA CYS A 558 2.51 -6.02 -21.14
C CYS A 558 4.03 -6.16 -21.08
N ILE A 559 4.73 -6.21 -22.23
CA ILE A 559 6.20 -6.30 -22.27
C ILE A 559 6.84 -5.07 -21.61
N HIS A 560 6.30 -3.88 -21.83
CA HIS A 560 6.79 -2.65 -21.19
C HIS A 560 6.66 -2.73 -19.67
N ASP A 561 5.49 -3.13 -19.15
CA ASP A 561 5.28 -3.31 -17.70
C ASP A 561 6.18 -4.40 -17.11
N LEU A 562 6.38 -5.48 -17.87
CA LEU A 562 7.26 -6.57 -17.47
C LEU A 562 8.72 -6.16 -17.46
N THR A 563 9.15 -5.30 -18.39
CA THR A 563 10.52 -4.75 -18.40
C THR A 563 10.82 -4.02 -17.10
N ASP A 564 9.86 -3.21 -16.64
CA ASP A 564 9.96 -2.54 -15.35
C ASP A 564 9.98 -3.54 -14.18
N LEU A 565 9.06 -4.50 -14.15
CA LEU A 565 9.03 -5.54 -13.12
C LEU A 565 10.36 -6.29 -13.04
N MET A 566 10.94 -6.64 -14.18
CA MET A 566 12.19 -7.38 -14.28
C MET A 566 13.40 -6.57 -13.80
N SER A 567 13.37 -5.25 -13.97
CA SER A 567 14.42 -4.36 -13.45
C SER A 567 14.50 -4.35 -11.92
N ARG A 568 13.40 -4.71 -11.23
CA ARG A 568 13.30 -4.79 -9.77
C ARG A 568 13.67 -6.18 -9.24
N LEU A 569 13.78 -7.17 -10.11
CA LEU A 569 14.06 -8.53 -9.68
C LEU A 569 15.55 -8.62 -9.26
N PRO A 570 15.85 -9.13 -8.05
CA PRO A 570 17.23 -9.22 -7.57
C PRO A 570 18.11 -9.98 -8.58
N GLN A 571 19.17 -9.33 -9.08
CA GLN A 571 20.04 -9.89 -10.13
C GLN A 571 20.60 -11.29 -9.77
N GLY A 572 20.80 -11.56 -8.48
CA GLY A 572 21.26 -12.86 -7.98
C GLY A 572 20.30 -14.04 -8.22
N LEU A 573 19.01 -13.80 -8.49
CA LEU A 573 18.06 -14.88 -8.80
C LEU A 573 18.27 -15.46 -10.22
N PHE A 574 18.65 -14.61 -11.19
CA PHE A 574 18.91 -15.07 -12.56
C PHE A 574 20.26 -15.77 -12.68
N GLN A 575 21.30 -15.26 -12.01
CA GLN A 575 22.64 -15.85 -12.05
C GLN A 575 22.67 -17.31 -11.55
N LYS A 576 21.89 -17.64 -10.53
CA LYS A 576 21.75 -19.02 -10.03
C LYS A 576 21.07 -19.98 -11.03
N THR A 577 20.26 -19.45 -11.94
CA THR A 577 19.52 -20.28 -12.91
C THR A 577 20.33 -20.49 -14.19
N GLN A 578 21.15 -19.52 -14.58
CA GLN A 578 22.06 -19.65 -15.73
C GLN A 578 23.28 -20.55 -15.44
N THR A 579 23.76 -20.60 -14.20
CA THR A 579 24.89 -21.45 -13.80
C THR A 579 24.57 -22.96 -13.75
N ILE A 580 23.29 -23.36 -13.84
CA ILE A 580 22.89 -24.79 -13.82
C ILE A 580 22.86 -25.41 -15.24
N LYS A 581 23.32 -24.69 -16.27
CA LYS A 581 23.26 -25.16 -17.67
C LYS A 581 24.57 -25.08 -18.47
N PHE A 582 25.70 -25.03 -17.79
CA PHE A 582 27.00 -25.27 -18.41
C PHE A 582 27.71 -26.44 -17.74
#